data_AF-A0A1C6E1Y9-F1
#
_entry.id   AF-A0A1C6E1Y9-F1
#
_cell.length_a   1.000
_cell.length_b   1.000
_cell.length_c   1.000
_cell.angle_alpha   90.00
_cell.angle_beta   90.00
_cell.angle_gamma   90.00
#
_symmetry.space_group_name_H-M   'P 1'
#
loop_
_entity.id
_entity.type
_entity.pdbx_description
1 polymer ?
#
loop_
_entity_poly.entity_id
_entity_poly.type
_entity_poly.pdbx_seq_one_letter_code
_entity_poly.pdbx_strand_id
1 'polypeptide(L)'
;MQPLFFLITTAGNNTESICYEVHQKALDIMEGRKHDTTFYPVIYGAGVDEDWTDPNVWLKANPSLGETIQMDKVIAACDSAKQNPGEENAFRQLRLNQWVKQSIRWMPMEKWDACNFKFSEDDLEGRVCYGGLDLSSTTDITAFVLVFPPMDEDDKFVVLPYFWVPEDTLDLRVRRDHVQYDLWERQGYLQTTEGNVVHYGYIEQFIEKLGERFNIKEIAFDRWGAVQMVQNLEGMGFTVIPFGQGFKDMSPPTKELMKLVLEKKIAHGGHPVLRWNMDNIFIRTDPAGNIKADKEKSMEKIDGAIATIMALDRAIRCGNVNTESVYDTRGLLVF
;
A
#
# COMPACT_ATOMS: atom_id res chain seq x y z
N MET A 1 -37.07 14.96 31.22
CA MET A 1 -35.88 15.71 30.79
C MET A 1 -35.14 14.82 29.81
N GLN A 2 -34.99 15.21 28.54
CA GLN A 2 -34.18 14.45 27.59
C GLN A 2 -32.71 14.85 27.79
N PRO A 3 -31.77 13.89 27.89
CA PRO A 3 -30.35 14.20 28.06
C PRO A 3 -29.78 14.85 26.79
N LEU A 4 -29.01 15.93 26.96
CA LEU A 4 -28.27 16.60 25.88
C LEU A 4 -26.79 16.23 25.99
N PHE A 5 -26.21 15.72 24.89
CA PHE A 5 -24.79 15.39 24.81
C PHE A 5 -24.06 16.41 23.95
N PHE A 6 -22.91 16.91 24.45
CA PHE A 6 -22.00 17.75 23.67
C PHE A 6 -20.78 16.93 23.29
N LEU A 7 -20.52 16.84 21.98
CA LEU A 7 -19.34 16.19 21.43
C LEU A 7 -18.45 17.27 20.83
N ILE A 8 -17.25 17.44 21.37
CA ILE A 8 -16.23 18.36 20.85
C ILE A 8 -15.10 17.50 20.32
N THR A 9 -14.69 17.76 19.08
CA THR A 9 -13.61 17.00 18.46
C THR A 9 -12.84 17.87 17.46
N THR A 10 -11.63 17.41 17.13
CA THR A 10 -10.77 17.94 16.07
C THR A 10 -10.52 16.81 15.08
N ALA A 11 -10.34 17.16 13.81
CA ALA A 11 -9.99 16.22 12.76
C ALA A 11 -8.78 15.39 13.18
N GLY A 12 -8.91 14.09 13.02
CA GLY A 12 -7.88 13.13 13.34
C GLY A 12 -7.01 12.79 12.15
N ASN A 13 -6.14 11.83 12.38
CA ASN A 13 -5.32 11.15 11.39
C ASN A 13 -5.82 9.73 11.07
N ASN A 14 -6.82 9.24 11.80
CA ASN A 14 -7.39 7.92 11.66
C ASN A 14 -8.85 8.02 11.22
N THR A 15 -9.10 7.71 9.94
CA THR A 15 -10.43 7.70 9.33
C THR A 15 -11.29 6.50 9.75
N GLU A 16 -10.78 5.61 10.60
CA GLU A 16 -11.51 4.48 11.19
C GLU A 16 -11.96 4.78 12.63
N SER A 17 -11.63 5.96 13.15
CA SER A 17 -12.02 6.35 14.50
C SER A 17 -13.52 6.63 14.61
N ILE A 18 -14.09 6.40 15.79
CA ILE A 18 -15.46 6.84 16.14
C ILE A 18 -15.63 8.35 15.87
N CYS A 19 -14.56 9.13 16.06
CA CYS A 19 -14.53 10.54 15.71
C CYS A 19 -14.80 10.77 14.21
N TYR A 20 -14.17 9.99 13.33
CA TYR A 20 -14.38 10.10 11.89
C TYR A 20 -15.79 9.69 11.49
N GLU A 21 -16.33 8.61 12.08
CA GLU A 21 -17.71 8.17 11.83
C GLU A 21 -18.72 9.27 12.19
N VAL A 22 -18.57 9.87 13.37
CA VAL A 22 -19.42 10.99 13.83
C VAL A 22 -19.24 12.21 12.91
N HIS A 23 -18.03 12.47 12.42
CA HIS A 23 -17.75 13.54 11.48
C HIS A 23 -18.39 13.31 10.10
N GLN A 24 -18.34 12.09 9.55
CA GLN A 24 -19.02 11.74 8.30
C GLN A 24 -20.54 11.83 8.43
N LYS A 25 -21.10 11.36 9.56
CA LYS A 25 -22.52 11.55 9.87
C LYS A 25 -22.90 13.03 9.87
N ALA A 26 -22.05 13.89 10.44
CA ALA A 26 -22.27 15.33 10.47
C ALA A 26 -22.29 15.95 9.05
N LEU A 27 -21.33 15.58 8.20
CA LEU A 27 -21.28 16.01 6.80
C LEU A 27 -22.52 15.56 6.01
N ASP A 28 -22.90 14.28 6.13
CA ASP A 28 -24.10 13.75 5.45
C ASP A 28 -25.39 14.48 5.84
N ILE A 29 -25.52 14.91 7.10
CA ILE A 29 -26.67 15.69 7.57
C ILE A 29 -26.63 17.11 7.01
N MET A 30 -25.46 17.78 7.04
CA MET A 30 -25.29 19.14 6.49
C MET A 30 -25.56 19.20 4.99
N GLU A 31 -25.20 18.16 4.25
CA GLU A 31 -25.39 18.05 2.79
C GLU A 31 -26.77 17.46 2.43
N GLY A 32 -27.61 17.15 3.41
CA GLY A 32 -28.97 16.62 3.21
C GLY A 32 -29.03 15.17 2.73
N ARG A 33 -27.90 14.45 2.66
CA ARG A 33 -27.85 13.00 2.35
C ARG A 33 -28.48 12.16 3.44
N LYS A 34 -28.45 12.63 4.69
CA LYS A 34 -29.04 11.95 5.86
C LYS A 34 -29.92 12.92 6.65
N HIS A 35 -31.04 12.42 7.15
CA HIS A 35 -31.97 13.20 7.98
C HIS A 35 -32.04 12.58 9.39
N ASP A 36 -31.58 13.34 10.39
CA ASP A 36 -31.62 12.96 11.80
C ASP A 36 -31.89 14.21 12.64
N THR A 37 -33.13 14.34 13.14
CA THR A 37 -33.55 15.51 13.93
C THR A 37 -32.97 15.55 15.33
N THR A 38 -32.26 14.50 15.76
CA THR A 38 -31.64 14.42 17.10
C THR A 38 -30.17 14.85 17.10
N PHE A 39 -29.59 15.11 15.92
CA PHE A 39 -28.17 15.42 15.74
C PHE A 39 -27.99 16.77 15.04
N TYR A 40 -27.38 17.73 15.73
CA TYR A 40 -27.11 19.07 15.20
C TYR A 40 -25.60 19.26 14.94
N PRO A 41 -25.15 19.17 13.68
CA PRO A 41 -23.74 19.34 13.33
C PRO A 41 -23.34 20.81 13.17
N VAL A 42 -22.17 21.17 13.71
CA VAL A 42 -21.47 22.42 13.39
C VAL A 42 -20.01 22.06 13.12
N ILE A 43 -19.52 22.31 11.91
CA ILE A 43 -18.13 22.04 11.53
C ILE A 43 -17.48 23.34 11.07
N TYR A 44 -16.39 23.69 11.73
CA TYR A 44 -15.46 24.72 11.27
C TYR A 44 -14.22 24.02 10.74
N GLY A 45 -13.96 24.12 9.45
CA GLY A 45 -12.84 23.45 8.81
C GLY A 45 -12.66 23.90 7.36
N ALA A 46 -11.46 23.65 6.84
CA ALA A 46 -11.14 23.86 5.45
C ALA A 46 -11.49 22.63 4.61
N GLY A 47 -11.96 22.84 3.38
CA GLY A 47 -12.11 21.80 2.37
C GLY A 47 -10.74 21.25 1.95
N VAL A 48 -10.72 20.03 1.43
CA VAL A 48 -9.47 19.29 1.12
C VAL A 48 -8.59 20.03 0.10
N ASP A 49 -9.22 20.72 -0.85
CA ASP A 49 -8.55 21.43 -1.95
C ASP A 49 -8.35 22.93 -1.69
N GLU A 50 -8.76 23.45 -0.51
CA GLU A 50 -8.54 24.85 -0.16
C GLU A 50 -7.05 25.12 0.14
N ASP A 51 -6.55 26.29 -0.27
CA ASP A 51 -5.17 26.71 -0.02
C ASP A 51 -4.95 26.90 1.48
N TRP A 52 -4.17 25.98 2.06
CA TRP A 52 -3.87 25.96 3.48
C TRP A 52 -3.02 27.17 3.94
N THR A 53 -2.48 27.95 3.00
CA THR A 53 -1.70 29.16 3.29
C THR A 53 -2.52 30.45 3.21
N ASP A 54 -3.79 30.38 2.80
CA ASP A 54 -4.68 31.55 2.69
C ASP A 54 -5.31 31.93 4.05
N PRO A 55 -5.09 33.17 4.55
CA PRO A 55 -5.71 33.65 5.78
C PRO A 55 -7.24 33.60 5.81
N ASN A 56 -7.92 33.66 4.66
CA ASN A 56 -9.38 33.53 4.60
C ASN A 56 -9.84 32.10 4.97
N VAL A 57 -9.08 31.10 4.54
CA VAL A 57 -9.31 29.69 4.91
C VAL A 57 -9.09 29.50 6.41
N TRP A 58 -8.12 30.20 7.00
CA TRP A 58 -7.88 30.16 8.44
C TRP A 58 -9.04 30.74 9.23
N LEU A 59 -9.58 31.89 8.80
CA LEU A 59 -10.73 32.53 9.45
C LEU A 59 -11.97 31.64 9.41
N LYS A 60 -12.23 30.97 8.27
CA LYS A 60 -13.31 29.99 8.11
C LYS A 60 -13.18 28.80 9.07
N ALA A 61 -11.96 28.26 9.21
CA ALA A 61 -11.71 27.09 10.05
C ALA A 61 -11.61 27.43 11.55
N ASN A 62 -11.33 28.68 11.91
CA ASN A 62 -11.09 29.13 13.28
C ASN A 62 -12.05 30.28 13.65
N PRO A 63 -13.28 29.99 14.11
CA PRO A 63 -14.29 31.03 14.40
C PRO A 63 -13.88 32.00 15.53
N SER A 64 -12.87 31.65 16.33
CA SER A 64 -12.35 32.49 17.41
C SER A 64 -11.00 33.17 17.08
N LEU A 65 -10.60 33.16 15.82
CA LEU A 65 -9.37 33.82 15.34
C LEU A 65 -9.51 35.34 15.47
N GLY A 66 -8.51 35.98 16.07
CA GLY A 66 -8.52 37.39 16.48
C GLY A 66 -8.92 37.60 17.94
N GLU A 67 -9.67 36.67 18.53
CA GLU A 67 -10.17 36.78 19.91
C GLU A 67 -9.35 35.91 20.88
N THR A 68 -9.44 34.59 20.74
CA THR A 68 -8.75 33.63 21.61
C THR A 68 -7.47 33.08 20.98
N ILE A 69 -7.42 33.02 19.65
CA ILE A 69 -6.24 32.66 18.88
C ILE A 69 -5.80 33.90 18.13
N GLN A 70 -4.56 34.33 18.33
CA GLN A 70 -4.03 35.53 17.67
C GLN A 70 -3.50 35.18 16.27
N MET A 71 -3.73 36.07 15.31
CA MET A 71 -3.40 35.85 13.89
C MET A 71 -1.89 35.65 13.67
N ASP A 72 -1.06 36.38 14.41
CA ASP A 72 0.40 36.27 14.39
C ASP A 72 0.88 34.83 14.70
N LYS A 73 0.23 34.13 15.64
CA LYS A 73 0.53 32.73 15.96
C LYS A 73 0.19 31.78 14.83
N VAL A 74 -0.89 32.04 14.09
CA VAL A 74 -1.28 31.22 12.94
C VAL A 74 -0.33 31.45 11.77
N ILE A 75 0.05 32.71 11.51
CA ILE A 75 1.07 33.07 10.51
C ILE A 75 2.39 32.35 10.81
N ALA A 76 2.90 32.45 12.04
CA ALA A 76 4.14 31.80 12.44
C ALA A 76 4.10 30.28 12.29
N ALA A 77 2.97 29.64 12.65
CA ALA A 77 2.79 28.21 12.47
C ALA A 77 2.72 27.81 10.98
N CYS A 78 2.09 28.63 10.13
CA CYS A 78 2.05 28.40 8.69
C CYS A 78 3.44 28.52 8.06
N ASP A 79 4.21 29.55 8.45
CA ASP A 79 5.57 29.76 7.90
C ASP A 79 6.54 28.66 8.31
N SER A 80 6.41 28.11 9.52
CA SER A 80 7.13 26.92 9.96
C SER A 80 6.73 25.68 9.14
N ALA A 81 5.42 25.46 8.97
CA ALA A 81 4.88 24.36 8.18
C ALA A 81 5.33 24.37 6.71
N LYS A 82 5.52 25.54 6.08
CA LYS A 82 6.01 25.64 4.69
C LYS A 82 7.39 25.01 4.49
N GLN A 83 8.16 24.88 5.57
CA GLN A 83 9.53 24.36 5.54
C GLN A 83 9.61 22.90 6.00
N ASN A 84 8.54 22.34 6.58
CA ASN A 84 8.53 21.02 7.19
C ASN A 84 7.21 20.27 6.91
N PRO A 85 7.22 19.21 6.08
CA PRO A 85 6.01 18.44 5.75
C PRO A 85 5.27 17.82 6.94
N GLY A 86 6.00 17.48 8.02
CA GLY A 86 5.36 16.98 9.25
C GLY A 86 4.58 18.07 9.99
N GLU A 87 5.09 19.31 9.95
CA GLU A 87 4.41 20.48 10.51
C GLU A 87 3.27 20.97 9.61
N GLU A 88 3.36 20.79 8.29
CA GLU A 88 2.22 21.02 7.39
C GLU A 88 1.05 20.13 7.75
N ASN A 89 1.26 18.84 7.95
CA ASN A 89 0.20 17.94 8.42
C ASN A 89 -0.36 18.41 9.77
N ALA A 90 0.49 18.72 10.74
CA ALA A 90 0.02 19.23 12.03
C ALA A 90 -0.77 20.54 11.90
N PHE A 91 -0.36 21.44 11.00
CA PHE A 91 -1.06 22.70 10.74
C PHE A 91 -2.43 22.45 10.11
N ARG A 92 -2.49 21.64 9.05
CA ARG A 92 -3.75 21.26 8.39
C ARG A 92 -4.71 20.55 9.35
N GLN A 93 -4.20 19.66 10.18
CA GLN A 93 -5.00 18.96 11.19
C GLN A 93 -5.54 19.93 12.25
N LEU A 94 -4.64 20.65 12.92
CA LEU A 94 -4.95 21.35 14.17
C LEU A 94 -5.44 22.78 13.95
N ARG A 95 -5.08 23.41 12.83
CA ARG A 95 -5.51 24.78 12.48
C ARG A 95 -6.60 24.79 11.43
N LEU A 96 -6.63 23.83 10.51
CA LEU A 96 -7.62 23.82 9.44
C LEU A 96 -8.70 22.77 9.63
N ASN A 97 -8.61 21.95 10.68
CA ASN A 97 -9.54 20.87 10.97
C ASN A 97 -9.71 19.93 9.76
N GLN A 98 -8.62 19.71 9.01
CA GLN A 98 -8.57 18.78 7.89
C GLN A 98 -8.14 17.40 8.39
N TRP A 99 -8.82 16.37 7.90
CA TRP A 99 -8.36 14.99 8.11
C TRP A 99 -7.11 14.75 7.26
N VAL A 100 -5.97 14.68 7.92
CA VAL A 100 -4.66 14.47 7.27
C VAL A 100 -4.04 13.17 7.72
N LYS A 101 -3.37 12.47 6.81
CA LYS A 101 -2.64 11.25 7.13
C LYS A 101 -1.37 11.62 7.92
N GLN A 102 -1.10 10.97 9.06
CA GLN A 102 -0.01 11.35 9.98
C GLN A 102 1.39 11.04 9.44
N SER A 103 1.52 10.06 8.55
CA SER A 103 2.79 9.73 7.92
C SER A 103 2.99 10.59 6.67
N ILE A 104 4.18 11.18 6.56
CA ILE A 104 4.69 11.60 5.24
C ILE A 104 4.68 10.33 4.40
N ARG A 105 3.81 10.27 3.38
CA ARG A 105 3.78 9.16 2.44
C ARG A 105 5.17 9.05 1.84
N TRP A 106 5.80 7.90 2.01
CA TRP A 106 7.14 7.72 1.47
C TRP A 106 7.13 7.76 -0.06
N MET A 107 6.12 7.13 -0.68
CA MET A 107 5.93 7.14 -2.13
C MET A 107 5.17 8.39 -2.59
N PRO A 108 5.75 9.24 -3.47
CA PRO A 108 5.01 10.29 -4.15
C PRO A 108 4.00 9.67 -5.13
N MET A 109 2.74 9.55 -4.70
CA MET A 109 1.74 8.79 -5.46
C MET A 109 1.45 9.35 -6.86
N GLU A 110 1.64 10.66 -7.10
CA GLU A 110 1.57 11.22 -8.46
C GLU A 110 2.64 10.59 -9.39
N LYS A 111 3.86 10.35 -8.87
CA LYS A 111 4.96 9.74 -9.62
C LYS A 111 4.74 8.24 -9.79
N TRP A 112 4.22 7.58 -8.74
CA TRP A 112 3.77 6.18 -8.84
C TRP A 112 2.70 6.05 -9.92
N ASP A 113 1.63 6.85 -9.88
CA ASP A 113 0.53 6.76 -10.83
C ASP A 113 0.97 7.05 -12.28
N ALA A 114 2.00 7.88 -12.47
CA ALA A 114 2.62 8.11 -13.77
C ALA A 114 3.37 6.88 -14.34
N CYS A 115 3.60 5.84 -13.53
CA CYS A 115 4.18 4.55 -13.91
C CYS A 115 3.13 3.48 -14.27
N ASN A 116 1.87 3.87 -14.43
CA ASN A 116 0.76 3.03 -14.93
C ASN A 116 0.89 2.78 -16.45
N PHE A 117 2.06 2.32 -16.89
CA PHE A 117 2.25 1.80 -18.24
C PHE A 117 1.53 0.47 -18.35
N LYS A 118 0.64 0.35 -19.33
CA LYS A 118 -0.11 -0.88 -19.60
C LYS A 118 0.77 -1.89 -20.33
N PHE A 119 0.57 -3.15 -20.00
CA PHE A 119 1.19 -4.31 -20.64
C PHE A 119 0.17 -5.45 -20.64
N SER A 120 0.30 -6.39 -21.58
CA SER A 120 -0.44 -7.65 -21.52
C SER A 120 0.38 -8.68 -20.74
N GLU A 121 -0.26 -9.54 -19.96
CA GLU A 121 0.41 -10.69 -19.36
C GLU A 121 0.96 -11.65 -20.44
N ASP A 122 0.28 -11.76 -21.57
CA ASP A 122 0.70 -12.61 -22.69
C ASP A 122 2.03 -12.13 -23.32
N ASP A 123 2.31 -10.83 -23.23
CA ASP A 123 3.59 -10.26 -23.71
C ASP A 123 4.77 -10.66 -22.80
N LEU A 124 4.49 -11.21 -21.62
CA LEU A 124 5.48 -11.63 -20.63
C LEU A 124 5.78 -13.14 -20.71
N GLU A 125 5.06 -13.89 -21.56
CA GLU A 125 5.24 -15.32 -21.72
C GLU A 125 6.70 -15.69 -22.04
N GLY A 126 7.24 -16.67 -21.33
CA GLY A 126 8.63 -17.13 -21.43
C GLY A 126 9.68 -16.16 -20.89
N ARG A 127 9.30 -14.92 -20.48
CA ARG A 127 10.26 -13.95 -19.98
C ARG A 127 10.84 -14.36 -18.63
N VAL A 128 12.11 -14.02 -18.43
CA VAL A 128 12.79 -14.12 -17.14
C VAL A 128 12.12 -13.19 -16.15
N CYS A 129 11.75 -13.72 -14.98
CA CYS A 129 11.22 -12.94 -13.88
C CYS A 129 11.66 -13.48 -12.52
N TYR A 130 11.45 -12.63 -11.52
CA TYR A 130 11.79 -12.91 -10.14
C TYR A 130 10.58 -12.67 -9.26
N GLY A 131 10.29 -13.63 -8.38
CA GLY A 131 9.16 -13.58 -7.47
C GLY A 131 9.54 -13.01 -6.10
N GLY A 132 8.61 -12.29 -5.50
CA GLY A 132 8.62 -11.95 -4.09
C GLY A 132 7.33 -12.43 -3.46
N LEU A 133 7.44 -13.23 -2.40
CA LEU A 133 6.32 -13.85 -1.73
C LEU A 133 6.25 -13.35 -0.28
N ASP A 134 5.25 -12.54 0.03
CA ASP A 134 4.94 -12.09 1.38
C ASP A 134 3.71 -12.84 1.90
N LEU A 135 3.94 -13.72 2.87
CA LEU A 135 2.91 -14.62 3.41
C LEU A 135 2.21 -14.00 4.62
N SER A 136 0.89 -14.00 4.57
CA SER A 136 0.01 -13.62 5.66
C SER A 136 0.12 -14.55 6.87
N SER A 137 0.12 -13.98 8.08
CA SER A 137 -0.11 -14.77 9.29
C SER A 137 -1.61 -14.92 9.56
N THR A 138 -2.23 -16.01 9.12
CA THR A 138 -3.65 -16.42 9.33
C THR A 138 -4.77 -15.44 8.94
N THR A 139 -4.54 -14.11 8.92
CA THR A 139 -5.56 -13.05 8.82
C THR A 139 -5.11 -11.79 8.08
N ASP A 140 -3.91 -11.76 7.50
CA ASP A 140 -3.43 -10.70 6.60
C ASP A 140 -3.65 -11.05 5.11
N ILE A 141 -3.28 -10.15 4.20
CA ILE A 141 -3.25 -10.40 2.77
C ILE A 141 -1.98 -11.17 2.44
N THR A 142 -2.08 -12.23 1.65
CA THR A 142 -0.90 -12.84 1.04
C THR A 142 -0.65 -12.20 -0.31
N ALA A 143 0.61 -11.85 -0.60
CA ALA A 143 1.00 -11.23 -1.85
C ALA A 143 2.13 -12.00 -2.52
N PHE A 144 1.98 -12.24 -3.83
CA PHE A 144 3.05 -12.74 -4.68
C PHE A 144 3.24 -11.76 -5.84
N VAL A 145 4.44 -11.23 -6.00
CA VAL A 145 4.73 -10.24 -7.04
C VAL A 145 5.85 -10.76 -7.93
N LEU A 146 5.60 -10.80 -9.23
CA LEU A 146 6.63 -11.04 -10.23
C LEU A 146 7.19 -9.70 -10.73
N VAL A 147 8.51 -9.61 -10.79
CA VAL A 147 9.24 -8.50 -11.41
C VAL A 147 10.01 -9.05 -12.61
N PHE A 148 9.73 -8.51 -13.78
CA PHE A 148 10.41 -8.81 -15.03
C PHE A 148 11.45 -7.70 -15.27
N PRO A 149 12.76 -8.01 -15.29
CA PRO A 149 13.77 -6.99 -15.58
C PRO A 149 13.63 -6.47 -17.02
N PRO A 150 14.09 -5.25 -17.34
CA PRO A 150 13.98 -4.69 -18.69
C PRO A 150 14.83 -5.47 -19.70
N MET A 151 14.36 -5.68 -20.93
CA MET A 151 15.10 -6.40 -21.98
C MET A 151 16.30 -5.61 -22.53
N ASP A 152 16.18 -4.30 -22.54
CA ASP A 152 17.19 -3.34 -23.00
C ASP A 152 17.15 -2.07 -22.11
N GLU A 153 17.95 -1.05 -22.44
CA GLU A 153 18.06 0.16 -21.62
C GLU A 153 16.80 1.06 -21.66
N ASP A 154 15.96 0.91 -22.68
CA ASP A 154 14.74 1.71 -22.90
C ASP A 154 13.48 1.02 -22.33
N ASP A 155 13.56 -0.30 -22.11
CA ASP A 155 12.53 -1.10 -21.46
C ASP A 155 12.42 -0.81 -19.95
N LYS A 156 11.28 -1.22 -19.37
CA LYS A 156 10.94 -0.98 -17.96
C LYS A 156 10.96 -2.28 -17.18
N PHE A 157 11.14 -2.16 -15.87
CA PHE A 157 10.79 -3.24 -14.97
C PHE A 157 9.27 -3.42 -14.99
N VAL A 158 8.78 -4.58 -15.40
CA VAL A 158 7.34 -4.88 -15.36
C VAL A 158 7.01 -5.55 -14.03
N VAL A 159 5.97 -5.05 -13.36
CA VAL A 159 5.51 -5.56 -12.06
C VAL A 159 4.13 -6.17 -12.21
N LEU A 160 4.04 -7.46 -11.95
CA LEU A 160 2.81 -8.25 -12.05
C LEU A 160 2.46 -8.84 -10.67
N PRO A 161 1.56 -8.20 -9.91
CA PRO A 161 1.22 -8.63 -8.56
C PRO A 161 -0.03 -9.53 -8.53
N TYR A 162 -0.06 -10.44 -7.56
CA TYR A 162 -1.18 -11.33 -7.24
C TYR A 162 -1.44 -11.30 -5.74
N PHE A 163 -2.72 -11.30 -5.35
CA PHE A 163 -3.15 -11.12 -3.97
C PHE A 163 -4.20 -12.14 -3.56
N TRP A 164 -4.12 -12.63 -2.32
CA TRP A 164 -5.09 -13.57 -1.75
C TRP A 164 -5.54 -13.16 -0.35
N VAL A 165 -6.82 -13.42 -0.07
CA VAL A 165 -7.41 -13.39 1.26
C VAL A 165 -8.31 -14.62 1.48
N PRO A 166 -8.52 -15.08 2.73
CA PRO A 166 -9.48 -16.15 3.00
C PRO A 166 -10.92 -15.68 2.74
N GLU A 167 -11.70 -16.48 2.02
CA GLU A 167 -13.08 -16.16 1.61
C GLU A 167 -13.98 -15.80 2.79
N ASP A 168 -13.95 -16.61 3.87
CA ASP A 168 -14.79 -16.41 5.06
C ASP A 168 -14.52 -15.08 5.77
N THR A 169 -13.36 -14.49 5.52
CA THR A 169 -12.93 -13.24 6.18
C THR A 169 -13.20 -12.00 5.33
N LEU A 170 -13.61 -12.14 4.07
CA LEU A 170 -13.76 -11.03 3.13
C LEU A 170 -14.75 -9.97 3.64
N ASP A 171 -15.97 -10.37 3.96
CA ASP A 171 -17.02 -9.47 4.47
C ASP A 171 -16.61 -8.79 5.78
N LEU A 172 -15.96 -9.54 6.68
CA LEU A 172 -15.47 -9.02 7.95
C LEU A 172 -14.37 -7.98 7.73
N ARG A 173 -13.47 -8.19 6.76
CA ARG A 173 -12.41 -7.24 6.40
C ARG A 173 -12.97 -5.98 5.76
N VAL A 174 -13.95 -6.10 4.86
CA VAL A 174 -14.60 -4.91 4.26
C VAL A 174 -15.23 -4.04 5.36
N ARG A 175 -15.86 -4.66 6.37
CA ARG A 175 -16.45 -3.94 7.51
C ARG A 175 -15.41 -3.38 8.47
N ARG A 176 -14.32 -4.10 8.71
CA ARG A 176 -13.27 -3.75 9.69
C ARG A 176 -12.30 -2.70 9.15
N ASP A 177 -11.78 -2.92 7.95
CA ASP A 177 -10.71 -2.12 7.33
C ASP A 177 -11.29 -1.01 6.44
N HIS A 178 -12.61 -1.00 6.21
CA HIS A 178 -13.27 -0.05 5.29
C HIS A 178 -12.67 0.01 3.87
N VAL A 179 -12.03 -1.09 3.45
CA VAL A 179 -11.42 -1.28 2.12
C VAL A 179 -12.32 -2.16 1.27
N GLN A 180 -12.45 -1.80 -0.01
CA GLN A 180 -13.34 -2.46 -0.99
C GLN A 180 -12.75 -3.79 -1.51
N TYR A 181 -12.41 -4.71 -0.62
CA TYR A 181 -11.86 -6.02 -1.00
C TYR A 181 -12.84 -6.82 -1.86
N ASP A 182 -14.14 -6.71 -1.60
CA ASP A 182 -15.22 -7.33 -2.38
C ASP A 182 -15.28 -6.81 -3.81
N LEU A 183 -15.02 -5.51 -4.03
CA LEU A 183 -14.94 -4.95 -5.37
C LEU A 183 -13.72 -5.46 -6.12
N TRP A 184 -12.56 -5.52 -5.45
CA TRP A 184 -11.33 -6.03 -6.05
C TRP A 184 -11.41 -7.51 -6.39
N GLU A 185 -12.12 -8.30 -5.58
CA GLU A 185 -12.42 -9.70 -5.86
C GLU A 185 -13.26 -9.84 -7.13
N ARG A 186 -14.38 -9.14 -7.22
CA ARG A 186 -15.25 -9.17 -8.40
C ARG A 186 -14.58 -8.68 -9.69
N GLN A 187 -13.57 -7.82 -9.55
CA GLN A 187 -12.77 -7.30 -10.66
C GLN A 187 -11.56 -8.19 -11.00
N GLY A 188 -11.28 -9.24 -10.21
CA GLY A 188 -10.15 -10.14 -10.41
C GLY A 188 -8.79 -9.61 -9.94
N TYR A 189 -8.75 -8.47 -9.24
CA TYR A 189 -7.51 -7.91 -8.66
C TYR A 189 -7.13 -8.54 -7.32
N LEU A 190 -8.06 -9.27 -6.70
CA LEU A 190 -7.89 -9.99 -5.46
C LEU A 190 -8.52 -11.37 -5.65
N GLN A 191 -7.87 -12.42 -5.19
CA GLN A 191 -8.43 -13.76 -5.20
C GLN A 191 -8.78 -14.20 -3.79
N THR A 192 -9.75 -15.10 -3.67
CA THR A 192 -10.08 -15.73 -2.40
C THR A 192 -9.55 -17.16 -2.35
N THR A 193 -9.18 -17.62 -1.17
CA THR A 193 -8.95 -19.05 -0.90
C THR A 193 -10.07 -19.57 -0.01
N GLU A 194 -10.54 -20.79 -0.28
CA GLU A 194 -11.62 -21.43 0.48
C GLU A 194 -11.29 -21.49 1.99
N GLY A 195 -12.30 -21.18 2.82
CA GLY A 195 -12.22 -21.24 4.27
C GLY A 195 -11.72 -19.96 4.94
N ASN A 196 -11.28 -20.09 6.20
CA ASN A 196 -10.97 -18.99 7.10
C ASN A 196 -9.47 -18.66 7.23
N VAL A 197 -8.61 -19.43 6.57
CA VAL A 197 -7.16 -19.22 6.51
C VAL A 197 -6.68 -19.34 5.08
N VAL A 198 -5.56 -18.69 4.76
CA VAL A 198 -5.00 -18.77 3.41
C VAL A 198 -4.50 -20.19 3.15
N HIS A 199 -5.05 -20.85 2.13
CA HIS A 199 -4.65 -22.20 1.77
C HIS A 199 -3.36 -22.19 0.94
N TYR A 200 -2.20 -22.41 1.58
CA TYR A 200 -0.90 -22.32 0.89
C TYR A 200 -0.77 -23.26 -0.31
N GLY A 201 -1.35 -24.46 -0.27
CA GLY A 201 -1.34 -25.37 -1.42
C GLY A 201 -2.03 -24.81 -2.67
N TYR A 202 -3.01 -23.90 -2.51
CA TYR A 202 -3.64 -23.23 -3.65
C TYR A 202 -2.65 -22.22 -4.28
N ILE A 203 -1.93 -21.48 -3.43
CA ILE A 203 -0.92 -20.51 -3.88
C ILE A 203 0.27 -21.24 -4.52
N GLU A 204 0.70 -22.38 -3.97
CA GLU A 204 1.75 -23.22 -4.55
C GLU A 204 1.38 -23.69 -5.97
N GLN A 205 0.17 -24.21 -6.17
CA GLN A 205 -0.32 -24.60 -7.50
C GLN A 205 -0.46 -23.40 -8.46
N PHE A 206 -0.85 -22.24 -7.93
CA PHE A 206 -0.91 -21.02 -8.73
C PHE A 206 0.48 -20.62 -9.22
N ILE A 207 1.48 -20.64 -8.33
CA ILE A 207 2.88 -20.37 -8.67
C ILE A 207 3.40 -21.41 -9.67
N GLU A 208 3.06 -22.69 -9.53
CA GLU A 208 3.44 -23.72 -10.51
C GLU A 208 2.91 -23.40 -11.91
N LYS A 209 1.64 -23.01 -12.05
CA LYS A 209 1.06 -22.57 -13.33
C LYS A 209 1.73 -21.33 -13.90
N LEU A 210 2.13 -20.39 -13.04
CA LEU A 210 2.91 -19.23 -13.48
C LEU A 210 4.31 -19.63 -13.97
N GLY A 211 4.93 -20.64 -13.35
CA GLY A 211 6.21 -21.18 -13.80
C GLY A 211 6.14 -21.86 -15.17
N GLU A 212 5.00 -22.44 -15.53
CA GLU A 212 4.78 -22.99 -16.88
C GLU A 212 4.73 -21.89 -17.94
N ARG A 213 4.26 -20.69 -17.56
CA ARG A 213 4.11 -19.54 -18.45
C ARG A 213 5.34 -18.64 -18.50
N PHE A 214 5.99 -18.45 -17.37
CA PHE A 214 7.08 -17.49 -17.19
C PHE A 214 8.34 -18.19 -16.68
N ASN A 215 9.51 -17.68 -17.04
CA ASN A 215 10.78 -18.22 -16.58
C ASN A 215 11.13 -17.65 -15.19
N ILE A 216 10.44 -18.12 -14.15
CA ILE A 216 10.63 -17.70 -12.76
C ILE A 216 11.97 -18.24 -12.26
N LYS A 217 12.97 -17.37 -12.11
CA LYS A 217 14.32 -17.78 -11.70
C LYS A 217 14.46 -17.99 -10.23
N GLU A 218 13.98 -17.05 -9.43
CA GLU A 218 14.07 -17.14 -7.99
C GLU A 218 12.83 -16.52 -7.35
N ILE A 219 12.40 -17.09 -6.23
CA ILE A 219 11.33 -16.58 -5.40
C ILE A 219 11.92 -16.17 -4.05
N ALA A 220 11.99 -14.88 -3.77
CA ALA A 220 12.38 -14.36 -2.47
C ALA A 220 11.21 -14.42 -1.48
N PHE A 221 11.48 -14.84 -0.24
CA PHE A 221 10.48 -14.92 0.84
C PHE A 221 11.06 -14.47 2.18
N ASP A 222 10.22 -14.09 3.14
CA ASP A 222 10.68 -13.76 4.50
C ASP A 222 11.19 -15.00 5.24
N ARG A 223 12.44 -14.95 5.72
CA ARG A 223 13.15 -15.98 6.48
C ARG A 223 12.37 -16.61 7.64
N TRP A 224 11.45 -15.87 8.24
CA TRP A 224 10.69 -16.33 9.41
C TRP A 224 9.38 -17.04 9.06
N GLY A 225 9.06 -17.19 7.76
CA GLY A 225 7.79 -17.72 7.26
C GLY A 225 7.84 -19.16 6.69
N ALA A 226 6.72 -19.87 6.87
CA ALA A 226 6.25 -21.08 6.18
C ALA A 226 7.31 -22.04 5.57
N VAL A 227 8.13 -22.65 6.42
CA VAL A 227 9.14 -23.67 6.03
C VAL A 227 8.57 -24.76 5.11
N GLN A 228 7.33 -25.20 5.33
CA GLN A 228 6.68 -26.22 4.51
C GLN A 228 6.44 -25.75 3.06
N MET A 229 6.01 -24.49 2.88
CA MET A 229 5.75 -23.95 1.54
C MET A 229 7.05 -23.81 0.74
N VAL A 230 8.14 -23.42 1.41
CA VAL A 230 9.48 -23.39 0.81
C VAL A 230 9.86 -24.77 0.29
N GLN A 231 9.74 -25.81 1.11
CA GLN A 231 10.04 -27.18 0.72
C GLN A 231 9.17 -27.67 -0.44
N ASN A 232 7.88 -27.30 -0.45
CA ASN A 232 6.98 -27.67 -1.53
C ASN A 232 7.36 -26.99 -2.85
N LEU A 233 7.64 -25.68 -2.83
CA LEU A 233 8.08 -24.92 -4.01
C LEU A 233 9.44 -25.42 -4.52
N GLU A 234 10.39 -25.73 -3.64
CA GLU A 234 11.65 -26.37 -4.01
C GLU A 234 11.42 -27.77 -4.60
N GLY A 235 10.48 -28.54 -4.05
CA GLY A 235 10.06 -29.83 -4.60
C GLY A 235 9.40 -29.73 -5.99
N MET A 236 8.77 -28.60 -6.29
CA MET A 236 8.27 -28.26 -7.63
C MET A 236 9.39 -27.82 -8.58
N GLY A 237 10.60 -27.55 -8.06
CA GLY A 237 11.81 -27.20 -8.80
C GLY A 237 12.12 -25.71 -8.81
N PHE A 238 11.37 -24.87 -8.09
CA PHE A 238 11.69 -23.45 -7.96
C PHE A 238 12.91 -23.23 -7.06
N THR A 239 13.71 -22.21 -7.39
CA THR A 239 14.76 -21.74 -6.48
C THR A 239 14.16 -20.72 -5.52
N VAL A 240 14.10 -21.06 -4.22
CA VAL A 240 13.49 -20.21 -3.20
C VAL A 240 14.57 -19.61 -2.32
N ILE A 241 14.61 -18.27 -2.19
CA ILE A 241 15.71 -17.54 -1.55
C ILE A 241 15.24 -16.83 -0.27
N PRO A 242 15.85 -17.13 0.89
CA PRO A 242 15.52 -16.44 2.14
C PRO A 242 15.97 -14.97 2.15
N PHE A 243 15.00 -14.06 2.22
CA PHE A 243 15.20 -12.62 2.27
C PHE A 243 15.10 -12.07 3.71
N GLY A 244 16.02 -11.19 4.09
CA GLY A 244 16.01 -10.57 5.42
C GLY A 244 15.16 -9.30 5.47
N GLN A 245 14.27 -9.18 6.45
CA GLN A 245 13.44 -7.97 6.65
C GLN A 245 14.16 -6.82 7.40
N GLY A 246 15.48 -6.94 7.56
CA GLY A 246 16.32 -5.93 8.23
C GLY A 246 16.76 -4.81 7.27
N PHE A 247 17.26 -3.71 7.84
CA PHE A 247 17.77 -2.56 7.09
C PHE A 247 18.82 -2.93 6.03
N LYS A 248 19.70 -3.89 6.34
CA LYS A 248 20.77 -4.34 5.42
C LYS A 248 20.21 -4.86 4.08
N ASP A 249 19.19 -5.70 4.15
CA ASP A 249 18.66 -6.41 2.98
C ASP A 249 17.56 -5.56 2.32
N MET A 250 16.70 -4.89 3.09
CA MET A 250 15.60 -4.06 2.57
C MET A 250 16.03 -2.73 1.96
N SER A 251 17.09 -2.07 2.48
CA SER A 251 17.44 -0.70 2.11
C SER A 251 17.81 -0.53 0.63
N PRO A 252 18.70 -1.36 0.04
CA PRO A 252 19.06 -1.21 -1.38
C PRO A 252 17.86 -1.31 -2.35
N PRO A 253 17.04 -2.38 -2.35
CA PRO A 253 15.91 -2.49 -3.27
C PRO A 253 14.81 -1.45 -3.00
N THR A 254 14.60 -1.04 -1.74
CA THR A 254 13.63 0.02 -1.42
C THR A 254 14.07 1.37 -2.00
N LYS A 255 15.36 1.71 -1.94
CA LYS A 255 15.90 2.93 -2.56
C LYS A 255 15.82 2.87 -4.08
N GLU A 256 16.12 1.71 -4.68
CA GLU A 256 16.04 1.54 -6.13
C GLU A 256 14.60 1.63 -6.62
N LEU A 257 13.62 1.08 -5.89
CA LEU A 257 12.20 1.23 -6.22
C LEU A 257 11.80 2.71 -6.35
N MET A 258 12.18 3.54 -5.37
CA MET A 258 11.93 4.99 -5.44
C MET A 258 12.56 5.61 -6.68
N LYS A 259 13.83 5.30 -6.95
CA LYS A 259 14.55 5.82 -8.11
C LYS A 259 13.87 5.42 -9.43
N LEU A 260 13.51 4.15 -9.60
CA LEU A 260 12.83 3.66 -10.79
C LEU A 260 11.47 4.33 -11.02
N VAL A 261 10.72 4.60 -9.94
CA VAL A 261 9.45 5.35 -10.03
C VAL A 261 9.68 6.79 -10.47
N LEU A 262 10.67 7.48 -9.89
CA LEU A 262 11.01 8.86 -10.26
C LEU A 262 11.48 8.97 -11.72
N GLU A 263 12.24 7.98 -12.19
CA GLU A 263 12.72 7.87 -13.57
C GLU A 263 11.68 7.30 -14.55
N LYS A 264 10.51 6.88 -14.06
CA LYS A 264 9.46 6.19 -14.84
C LYS A 264 9.95 4.91 -15.55
N LYS A 265 10.88 4.19 -14.92
CA LYS A 265 11.47 2.94 -15.39
C LYS A 265 10.79 1.68 -14.84
N ILE A 266 9.59 1.84 -14.27
CA ILE A 266 8.76 0.74 -13.78
C ILE A 266 7.38 0.81 -14.43
N ALA A 267 6.81 -0.34 -14.75
CA ALA A 267 5.49 -0.51 -15.35
C ALA A 267 4.67 -1.45 -14.47
N HIS A 268 3.72 -0.90 -13.70
CA HIS A 268 2.93 -1.67 -12.74
C HIS A 268 1.45 -1.83 -13.14
N GLY A 269 1.09 -1.45 -14.38
CA GLY A 269 -0.24 -1.68 -14.96
C GLY A 269 -1.41 -0.98 -14.25
N GLY A 270 -1.16 -0.16 -13.22
CA GLY A 270 -2.18 0.49 -12.42
C GLY A 270 -2.97 -0.44 -11.51
N HIS A 271 -2.39 -1.56 -11.08
CA HIS A 271 -3.06 -2.52 -10.21
C HIS A 271 -3.56 -1.85 -8.91
N PRO A 272 -4.88 -1.84 -8.60
CA PRO A 272 -5.44 -1.02 -7.53
C PRO A 272 -5.00 -1.47 -6.13
N VAL A 273 -4.90 -2.78 -5.90
CA VAL A 273 -4.42 -3.32 -4.61
C VAL A 273 -2.96 -2.91 -4.36
N LEU A 274 -2.06 -3.10 -5.33
CA LEU A 274 -0.66 -2.69 -5.21
C LEU A 274 -0.53 -1.17 -5.03
N ARG A 275 -1.31 -0.37 -5.77
CA ARG A 275 -1.36 1.08 -5.59
C ARG A 275 -1.77 1.47 -4.16
N TRP A 276 -2.78 0.82 -3.59
CA TRP A 276 -3.18 1.02 -2.20
C TRP A 276 -2.06 0.65 -1.23
N ASN A 277 -1.38 -0.49 -1.42
CA ASN A 277 -0.22 -0.89 -0.60
C ASN A 277 0.90 0.16 -0.64
N MET A 278 1.20 0.72 -1.82
CA MET A 278 2.20 1.79 -1.96
C MET A 278 1.75 3.12 -1.33
N ASP A 279 0.44 3.42 -1.29
CA ASP A 279 -0.11 4.59 -0.59
C ASP A 279 0.04 4.48 0.94
N ASN A 280 0.08 3.25 1.44
CA ASN A 280 0.06 2.95 2.89
C ASN A 280 1.46 2.85 3.50
N ILE A 281 2.48 2.63 2.68
CA ILE A 281 3.82 2.29 3.15
C ILE A 281 4.46 3.37 4.00
N PHE A 282 4.86 2.98 5.21
CA PHE A 282 5.74 3.73 6.07
C PHE A 282 7.17 3.19 5.97
N ILE A 283 8.14 4.10 5.81
CA ILE A 283 9.56 3.75 5.80
C ILE A 283 10.24 4.26 7.07
N ARG A 284 10.86 3.35 7.83
CA ARG A 284 11.79 3.71 8.91
C ARG A 284 13.18 3.95 8.33
N THR A 285 13.90 4.90 8.90
CA THR A 285 15.30 5.20 8.57
C THR A 285 16.16 4.98 9.81
N ASP A 286 17.28 4.27 9.67
CA ASP A 286 18.26 4.11 10.74
C ASP A 286 19.25 5.29 10.79
N PRO A 287 20.08 5.43 11.85
CA PRO A 287 21.06 6.51 11.94
C PRO A 287 22.13 6.52 10.84
N ALA A 288 22.32 5.40 10.13
CA ALA A 288 23.25 5.29 9.01
C ALA A 288 22.58 5.67 7.66
N GLY A 289 21.30 6.07 7.67
CA GLY A 289 20.54 6.43 6.48
C GLY A 289 20.05 5.24 5.66
N ASN A 290 20.06 4.02 6.23
CA ASN A 290 19.40 2.88 5.63
C ASN A 290 17.90 2.96 5.88
N ILE A 291 17.13 2.46 4.93
CA ILE A 291 15.67 2.50 5.00
C ILE A 291 15.07 1.10 4.99
N LYS A 292 13.90 0.92 5.58
CA LYS A 292 13.10 -0.29 5.42
C LYS A 292 11.61 0.00 5.57
N ALA A 293 10.79 -0.80 4.91
CA ALA A 293 9.36 -0.81 5.14
C ALA A 293 9.04 -1.26 6.58
N ASP A 294 8.03 -0.64 7.17
CA ASP A 294 7.62 -0.91 8.54
C ASP A 294 6.13 -1.24 8.60
N LYS A 295 5.80 -2.53 8.69
CA LYS A 295 4.40 -3.01 8.74
C LYS A 295 3.63 -2.37 9.91
N GLU A 296 4.26 -2.26 11.09
CA GLU A 296 3.60 -1.74 12.31
C GLU A 296 3.22 -0.25 12.22
N LYS A 297 4.04 0.58 11.59
CA LYS A 297 3.78 2.02 11.43
C LYS A 297 3.08 2.38 10.12
N SER A 298 2.93 1.42 9.22
CA SER A 298 2.15 1.63 8.00
C SER A 298 0.68 1.78 8.37
N MET A 299 -0.04 2.61 7.61
CA MET A 299 -1.44 2.90 7.93
C MET A 299 -2.31 1.66 7.80
N GLU A 300 -2.00 0.84 6.80
CA GLU A 300 -2.78 -0.29 6.35
C GLU A 300 -1.84 -1.36 5.77
N LYS A 301 -2.40 -2.38 5.13
CA LYS A 301 -1.62 -3.49 4.53
C LYS A 301 -0.65 -2.99 3.46
N ILE A 302 0.56 -3.56 3.51
CA ILE A 302 1.69 -3.24 2.64
C ILE A 302 2.37 -4.51 2.08
N ASP A 303 1.71 -5.66 2.18
CA ASP A 303 2.27 -6.96 1.80
C ASP A 303 2.67 -6.98 0.32
N GLY A 304 1.89 -6.33 -0.55
CA GLY A 304 2.25 -6.12 -1.96
C GLY A 304 3.50 -5.27 -2.16
N ALA A 305 3.69 -4.24 -1.33
CA ALA A 305 4.88 -3.40 -1.42
C ALA A 305 6.14 -4.16 -0.96
N ILE A 306 6.04 -4.97 0.10
CA ILE A 306 7.14 -5.81 0.58
C ILE A 306 7.48 -6.90 -0.43
N ALA A 307 6.48 -7.61 -0.96
CA ALA A 307 6.66 -8.58 -2.03
C ALA A 307 7.34 -7.94 -3.27
N THR A 308 6.93 -6.74 -3.66
CA THR A 308 7.57 -5.99 -4.76
C THR A 308 9.04 -5.69 -4.46
N ILE A 309 9.38 -5.23 -3.25
CA ILE A 309 10.76 -4.92 -2.84
C ILE A 309 11.63 -6.19 -2.87
N MET A 310 11.10 -7.32 -2.39
CA MET A 310 11.82 -8.60 -2.40
C MET A 310 12.07 -9.10 -3.82
N ALA A 311 11.04 -9.08 -4.68
CA ALA A 311 11.16 -9.45 -6.08
C ALA A 311 12.16 -8.57 -6.83
N LEU A 312 12.10 -7.26 -6.59
CA LEU A 312 12.98 -6.28 -7.21
C LEU A 312 14.44 -6.46 -6.80
N ASP A 313 14.74 -6.81 -5.55
CA ASP A 313 16.10 -7.15 -5.12
C ASP A 313 16.70 -8.27 -5.97
N ARG A 314 15.94 -9.35 -6.18
CA ARG A 314 16.39 -10.49 -6.99
C ARG A 314 16.58 -10.10 -8.44
N ALA A 315 15.63 -9.35 -9.00
CA ALA A 315 15.72 -8.83 -10.36
C ALA A 315 16.96 -7.96 -10.59
N ILE A 316 17.30 -7.07 -9.65
CA ILE A 316 18.48 -6.18 -9.75
C ILE A 316 19.78 -6.96 -9.63
N ARG A 317 19.85 -7.95 -8.72
CA ARG A 317 21.08 -8.73 -8.48
C ARG A 317 21.40 -9.68 -9.62
N CYS A 318 20.37 -10.25 -10.24
CA CYS A 318 20.52 -11.37 -11.18
C CYS A 318 20.30 -10.96 -12.64
N GLY A 319 19.56 -9.88 -12.93
CA GLY A 319 19.37 -9.36 -14.29
C GLY A 319 18.64 -10.34 -15.23
N ASN A 320 18.87 -10.23 -16.54
CA ASN A 320 18.27 -11.10 -17.57
C ASN A 320 19.14 -12.32 -17.92
N VAL A 321 19.76 -12.97 -16.93
CA VAL A 321 20.58 -14.15 -17.24
C VAL A 321 19.64 -15.29 -17.67
N ASN A 322 19.58 -15.51 -18.99
CA ASN A 322 18.74 -16.53 -19.59
C ASN A 322 19.39 -17.91 -19.44
N THR A 323 19.22 -18.52 -18.28
CA THR A 323 19.46 -19.97 -18.08
C THR A 323 18.20 -20.75 -18.44
N GLU A 324 18.31 -22.07 -18.64
CA GLU A 324 17.18 -22.96 -18.92
C GLU A 324 16.06 -22.80 -17.86
N SER A 325 14.80 -22.93 -18.29
CA SER A 325 13.65 -23.00 -17.39
C SER A 325 13.67 -24.30 -16.58
N VAL A 326 13.07 -24.31 -15.39
CA VAL A 326 12.94 -25.53 -14.57
C VAL A 326 12.24 -26.65 -15.37
N TYR A 327 11.27 -26.26 -16.19
CA TYR A 327 10.49 -27.20 -17.01
C TYR A 327 11.26 -27.73 -18.22
N ASP A 328 12.35 -27.08 -18.65
CA ASP A 328 13.19 -27.58 -19.75
C ASP A 328 13.90 -28.88 -19.36
N THR A 329 14.19 -29.07 -18.07
CA THR A 329 14.84 -30.28 -17.54
C THR A 329 13.85 -31.31 -17.00
N ARG A 330 12.76 -30.87 -16.37
CA ARG A 330 11.74 -31.74 -15.74
C ARG A 330 10.67 -32.22 -16.72
N GLY A 331 10.33 -31.44 -17.73
CA GLY A 331 9.11 -31.58 -18.52
C GLY A 331 7.84 -31.14 -17.76
N LEU A 332 6.70 -31.08 -18.46
CA LEU A 332 5.38 -30.84 -17.88
C LEU A 332 4.89 -32.12 -17.18
N LEU A 333 4.47 -32.00 -15.91
CA LEU A 333 3.83 -33.12 -15.21
C LEU A 333 2.35 -33.16 -15.59
N VAL A 334 1.99 -34.10 -16.47
CA VAL A 334 0.60 -34.35 -16.84
C VAL A 334 0.09 -35.51 -15.98
N PHE A 335 -0.95 -35.28 -15.18
CA PHE A 335 -1.61 -36.28 -14.34
C PHE A 335 -2.90 -36.80 -14.98
#